data_AF-A0A7Y4QD54-F1
#
_entry.id   AF-A0A7Y4QD54-F1
#
_cell.length_a   1.000
_cell.length_b   1.000
_cell.length_c   1.000
_cell.angle_alpha   90.00
_cell.angle_beta   90.00
_cell.angle_gamma   90.00
#
_symmetry.space_group_name_H-M   'P 1'
#
loop_
_entity.id
_entity.type
_entity.pdbx_description
1 polymer ?
#
loop_
_entity_poly.entity_id
_entity_poly.type
_entity_poly.pdbx_seq_one_letter_code
_entity_poly.pdbx_strand_id
1 'polypeptide(L)' 'MSREKEPNLFLKYSSLGFQLLATIGVFGWLGFKIDQYFSFTFPLFLLLFVFASFGGMIYRIYRSINE' A
#
# COMPACT_ATOMS: atom_id res chain seq x y z
N MET A 1 0.00 -19.18 -33.04
CA MET A 1 -1.02 -19.18 -31.98
C MET A 1 -0.31 -19.11 -30.63
N SER A 2 -0.10 -17.90 -30.11
CA SER A 2 0.36 -17.72 -28.73
C SER A 2 -0.78 -18.16 -27.83
N ARG A 3 -0.61 -19.26 -27.10
CA ARG A 3 -1.57 -19.70 -26.09
C ARG A 3 -1.60 -18.62 -25.02
N GLU A 4 -2.60 -17.74 -25.08
CA GLU A 4 -2.93 -16.88 -23.96
C GLU A 4 -3.25 -17.80 -22.79
N LYS A 5 -2.29 -17.92 -21.86
CA LYS A 5 -2.49 -18.62 -20.61
C LYS A 5 -3.62 -17.87 -19.93
N GLU A 6 -4.77 -18.51 -19.79
CA GLU A 6 -5.90 -17.97 -19.04
C GLU A 6 -5.36 -17.33 -17.76
N PRO A 7 -5.71 -16.06 -17.46
CA PRO A 7 -5.18 -15.39 -16.30
C PRO A 7 -5.63 -16.17 -15.08
N ASN A 8 -4.73 -16.97 -14.52
CA ASN A 8 -4.98 -17.75 -13.31
C ASN A 8 -5.41 -16.76 -12.23
N LEU A 9 -6.72 -16.64 -12.03
CA LEU A 9 -7.33 -15.69 -11.12
C LEU A 9 -6.70 -15.83 -9.74
N PHE A 10 -6.42 -17.06 -9.31
CA PHE A 10 -5.74 -17.37 -8.07
C PHE A 10 -4.34 -16.74 -7.95
N LEU A 11 -3.53 -16.80 -9.01
CA LEU A 11 -2.21 -16.15 -9.07
C LEU A 11 -2.35 -14.63 -9.08
N LYS A 12 -3.33 -14.10 -9.80
CA LYS A 12 -3.62 -12.66 -9.86
C LYS A 12 -4.04 -12.12 -8.49
N TYR A 13 -4.99 -12.75 -7.81
CA TYR A 13 -5.42 -12.35 -6.47
C TYR A 13 -4.33 -12.53 -5.42
N SER A 14 -3.54 -13.62 -5.50
CA SER A 14 -2.38 -13.80 -4.63
C SER A 14 -1.35 -12.69 -4.83
N SER A 15 -1.04 -12.32 -6.07
CA SER A 15 -0.10 -11.22 -6.35
C SER A 15 -0.59 -9.87 -5.84
N LEU A 16 -1.90 -9.59 -5.95
CA LEU A 16 -2.50 -8.36 -5.44
C LEU A 16 -2.49 -8.30 -3.91
N GLY A 17 -2.83 -9.41 -3.25
CA GLY A 17 -2.74 -9.52 -1.79
C GLY A 17 -1.30 -9.38 -1.29
N PHE A 18 -0.34 -10.01 -2.00
CA PHE A 18 1.08 -9.90 -1.68
C PHE A 18 1.60 -8.48 -1.92
N GLN A 19 1.15 -7.80 -2.98
CA GLN A 19 1.48 -6.41 -3.26
C GLN A 19 0.94 -5.48 -2.16
N LEU A 20 -0.29 -5.68 -1.70
CA LEU A 20 -0.87 -4.93 -0.58
C LEU A 20 -0.10 -5.16 0.71
N LEU A 21 0.17 -6.42 1.07
CA LEU A 21 0.96 -6.77 2.26
C LEU A 21 2.38 -6.20 2.20
N ALA A 22 3.06 -6.34 1.07
CA ALA A 22 4.40 -5.79 0.87
C ALA A 22 4.39 -4.26 0.99
N THR A 23 3.39 -3.60 0.41
CA THR A 23 3.24 -2.14 0.48
C THR A 23 3.05 -1.69 1.92
N ILE A 24 2.08 -2.27 2.64
CA ILE A 24 1.80 -1.91 4.04
C ILE A 24 3.00 -2.24 4.93
N GLY A 25 3.62 -3.40 4.74
CA GLY A 25 4.81 -3.81 5.49
C GLY A 25 5.99 -2.88 5.28
N VAL A 26 6.28 -2.49 4.04
CA VAL A 26 7.37 -1.57 3.70
C VAL A 26 7.10 -0.18 4.28
N PHE A 27 5.94 0.41 4.01
CA PHE A 27 5.62 1.76 4.48
C PHE A 27 5.50 1.84 6.01
N GLY A 28 4.88 0.83 6.64
CA GLY A 28 4.78 0.74 8.09
C GLY A 28 6.15 0.57 8.75
N TRP A 29 7.01 -0.30 8.21
CA TRP A 29 8.37 -0.47 8.72
C TRP A 29 9.23 0.77 8.53
N LEU A 30 9.15 1.44 7.37
CA LEU A 30 9.85 2.70 7.10
C LEU A 30 9.42 3.79 8.08
N GLY A 31 8.11 3.99 8.25
CA GLY A 31 7.55 4.97 9.19
C GLY A 31 8.00 4.70 10.62
N PHE A 32 7.91 3.43 11.05
CA PHE A 32 8.35 3.01 12.38
C PHE A 32 9.86 3.22 12.60
N LYS A 33 10.70 2.86 11.60
CA LYS A 33 12.15 3.06 11.71
C LYS A 33 12.53 4.53 11.76
N ILE A 34 11.84 5.39 11.00
CA ILE A 34 12.06 6.84 11.02
C ILE A 34 11.64 7.40 12.38
N ASP A 35 10.46 7.03 12.88
CA ASP A 35 9.98 7.45 14.21
C ASP A 35 10.97 7.05 15.32
N GLN A 36 11.51 5.83 15.25
CA GLN A 36 12.51 5.33 16.19
C GLN A 36 13.87 6.03 16.05
N TYR A 37 14.31 6.33 14.82
CA TYR A 37 15.57 7.04 14.57
C TYR A 37 15.54 8.45 15.16
N PHE A 38 14.41 9.14 15.05
CA PHE A 38 14.21 10.46 15.64
C PHE A 38 13.83 10.41 17.13
N SER A 39 13.70 9.22 17.73
CA SER A 39 13.28 9.02 19.13
C SER A 39 12.03 9.82 19.50
N PHE A 40 11.08 9.95 18.57
CA PHE A 40 9.84 10.64 18.87
C PHE A 40 9.02 9.79 19.84
N THR A 41 8.61 10.40 20.96
CA THR A 41 7.66 9.78 21.91
C THR A 41 6.30 9.49 21.25
N PHE A 42 5.98 10.20 20.17
CA PHE A 42 4.75 10.03 19.40
C PHE A 42 5.09 9.62 17.95
N PRO A 43 4.55 8.51 17.42
CA PRO A 43 4.90 7.99 16.09
C PRO A 43 4.28 8.82 14.96
N LEU A 44 4.83 10.02 14.75
CA LEU A 44 4.33 11.02 13.81
C LEU A 44 4.43 10.55 12.37
N PHE A 45 5.58 9.98 11.97
CA PHE A 45 5.79 9.57 10.58
C PHE A 45 4.94 8.37 10.21
N LEU A 46 4.78 7.40 11.11
CA LEU A 46 3.86 6.29 10.89
C LEU A 46 2.43 6.81 10.70
N LEU A 47 1.98 7.75 11.54
CA LEU A 47 0.65 8.34 11.41
C LEU A 47 0.50 9.13 10.10
N LEU A 48 1.51 9.92 9.71
CA LEU A 48 1.55 10.68 8.46
C LEU A 48 1.50 9.76 7.24
N PHE A 49 2.26 8.68 7.23
CA PHE A 49 2.27 7.71 6.13
C PHE A 49 0.94 6.99 5.99
N VAL A 50 0.32 6.59 7.11
CA VAL A 50 -1.02 5.97 7.11
C VAL A 50 -2.06 6.96 6.59
N PHE A 51 -2.09 8.19 7.10
CA PHE A 51 -3.04 9.21 6.63
C PHE A 51 -2.82 9.58 5.16
N ALA A 52 -1.57 9.74 4.72
CA ALA A 52 -1.25 10.04 3.34
C ALA A 52 -1.66 8.90 2.40
N SER A 53 -1.39 7.65 2.80
CA SER A 53 -1.79 6.46 2.03
C SER A 53 -3.32 6.32 1.95
N PHE A 54 -4.00 6.54 3.07
CA PHE A 54 -5.46 6.48 3.16
C PHE A 54 -6.12 7.61 2.33
N GLY A 55 -5.65 8.84 2.48
CA GLY A 55 -6.12 9.98 1.69
C GLY A 55 -5.84 9.81 0.20
N GLY A 56 -4.67 9.31 -0.17
CA GLY A 56 -4.33 8.98 -1.55
C GLY A 56 -5.22 7.88 -2.13
N MET A 57 -5.59 6.87 -1.34
CA MET A 57 -6.51 5.82 -1.76
C MET A 57 -7.93 6.36 -1.99
N ILE A 58 -8.43 7.19 -1.06
CA ILE A 58 -9.73 7.87 -1.22
C ILE A 58 -9.71 8.77 -2.45
N TYR A 59 -8.64 9.53 -2.67
CA TYR A 59 -8.52 10.41 -3.84
C TYR A 59 -8.53 9.61 -5.15
N ARG A 60 -7.81 8.47 -5.20
CA ARG A 60 -7.83 7.58 -6.37
C ARG A 60 -9.22 7.02 -6.64
N ILE A 61 -9.93 6.59 -5.60
CA ILE A 61 -11.30 6.08 -5.72
C ILE A 61 -12.23 7.19 -6.22
N TYR A 62 -12.17 8.36 -5.59
CA TYR A 62 -12.99 9.52 -5.97
C TYR A 62 -12.75 9.91 -7.43
N ARG A 63 -11.48 9.97 -7.84
CA ARG A 63 -11.13 10.26 -9.24
C ARG A 63 -11.59 9.16 -10.20
N SER A 64 -11.52 7.89 -9.80
CA SER A 64 -12.01 6.78 -10.64
C SER A 64 -13.53 6.73 -10.81
N ILE A 65 -14.27 7.36 -9.90
CA ILE A 65 -15.73 7.47 -9.97
C ILE A 65 -16.16 8.71 -10.77
N ASN A 66 -15.35 9.77 -10.73
CA ASN A 66 -15.60 11.03 -11.45
C ASN A 66 -14.94 11.05 -12.84
N GLU A 67 -14.48 9.90 -13.35
CA GLU A 67 -14.09 9.66 -14.74
C GLU A 67 -15.17 8.83 -15.44
#